data_AF-B0N9T3-F1
#
_entry.id   AF-B0N9T3-F1
#
_cell.length_a   1.000
_cell.length_b   1.000
_cell.length_c   1.000
_cell.angle_alpha   90.00
_cell.angle_beta   90.00
_cell.angle_gamma   90.00
#
_symmetry.space_group_name_H-M   'P 1'
#
loop_
_entity.id
_entity.type
_entity.pdbx_description
1 polymer ?
#
loop_
_entity_poly.entity_id
_entity_poly.type
_entity_poly.pdbx_seq_one_letter_code
_entity_poly.pdbx_strand_id
1 'polypeptide(L)'
;METLEQWYSGKIFLLNDKEVELRAELKFNQFRQAIINIYGIDRDLFFELEKGSYNSAVMLLESKEYVSIFDFYIKSGTYKAGNSDEHPIFTEGMMCIVSSTVLKGEKYFTRGDTFKELSMEITDGVELIGLCPYDLNKNYMELFLYKDIEISVQLQKIYVQTILGELSFIVLPKYKFRKDSMSLCFSHQICFCPAQTLKIMEIHELLNKIVSFFSLLCGENVTVNKLSVLDTDSPKNSMTDYIGVCNFVKGKLHILEDSGIDSTSFKRRAIFKISDFADLKNALNYWFSHYESLQNAQKAYDRILLDEEMKIVTINKFLAGMQLIEGYTQAYADEEQELAAFKNKKKQIIEQLEKIEDKELVEAGLGFSGISFRKAVKEYLYKSSSCLQKESKTAFHNKNKDLIEKIINDRNFYTHSSNRIKPQLNFDEMLNVATLCKEFYRILLLNEMGISDELLRHRFAHNRLCTHVFENLLGIKLSSVNDISEFDKDMRLFSDPN
;
A
#
# COMPACT_ATOMS: atom_id res chain seq x y z
N MET A 1 -13.62 -17.65 11.18
CA MET A 1 -12.92 -18.86 10.68
C MET A 1 -11.74 -19.01 11.62
N GLU A 2 -11.82 -19.93 12.59
CA GLU A 2 -10.69 -20.20 13.49
C GLU A 2 -9.52 -20.68 12.64
N THR A 3 -8.47 -19.86 12.53
CA THR A 3 -7.22 -20.27 11.91
C THR A 3 -6.59 -21.31 12.82
N LEU A 4 -6.77 -22.58 12.49
CA LEU A 4 -5.91 -23.66 12.96
C LEU A 4 -4.46 -23.19 12.76
N GLU A 5 -3.72 -22.97 13.86
CA GLU A 5 -2.31 -22.65 13.80
C GLU A 5 -1.60 -23.77 13.03
N GLN A 6 -1.12 -23.46 11.82
CA GLN A 6 -0.37 -24.42 11.03
C GLN A 6 1.03 -24.55 11.66
N TRP A 7 1.26 -25.70 12.28
CA TRP A 7 2.51 -26.07 12.91
C TRP A 7 3.23 -27.10 12.05
N TYR A 8 4.52 -26.87 11.81
CA TYR A 8 5.36 -27.70 10.95
C TYR A 8 6.63 -28.11 11.71
N SER A 9 7.04 -29.37 11.57
CA SER A 9 8.29 -29.91 12.10
C SER A 9 9.19 -30.43 10.97
N GLY A 10 10.50 -30.39 11.21
CA GLY A 10 11.48 -30.77 10.19
C GLY A 10 12.92 -30.55 10.62
N LYS A 11 13.81 -30.56 9.63
CA LYS A 11 15.25 -30.34 9.81
C LYS A 11 15.72 -29.18 8.95
N ILE A 12 16.47 -28.26 9.54
CA ILE A 12 17.24 -27.28 8.79
C ILE A 12 18.49 -27.97 8.26
N PHE A 13 18.67 -27.91 6.95
CA PHE A 13 19.84 -28.48 6.28
C PHE A 13 20.74 -27.45 5.62
N LEU A 14 20.27 -26.19 5.47
CA LEU A 14 21.09 -25.06 5.04
C LEU A 14 20.87 -23.85 5.96
N LEU A 15 21.95 -23.21 6.39
CA LEU A 15 21.98 -21.90 7.05
C LEU A 15 23.05 -21.02 6.39
N ASN A 16 22.64 -19.91 5.76
CA ASN A 16 23.54 -19.05 4.97
C ASN A 16 24.47 -19.85 4.04
N ASP A 17 23.88 -20.79 3.29
CA ASP A 17 24.57 -21.70 2.36
C ASP A 17 25.53 -22.70 3.01
N LYS A 18 25.61 -22.76 4.36
CA LYS A 18 26.33 -23.80 5.09
C LYS A 18 25.41 -24.99 5.37
N GLU A 19 25.88 -26.19 5.04
CA GLU A 19 25.20 -27.41 5.40
C GLU A 19 25.22 -27.61 6.92
N VAL A 20 24.05 -27.90 7.48
CA VAL A 20 23.85 -28.17 8.90
C VAL A 20 22.86 -29.33 9.05
N GLU A 21 22.71 -29.90 10.23
CA GLU A 21 21.62 -30.84 10.51
C GLU A 21 21.01 -30.53 11.86
N LEU A 22 20.03 -29.62 11.86
CA LEU A 22 19.41 -29.09 13.08
C LEU A 22 17.92 -29.34 13.07
N ARG A 23 17.36 -29.83 14.18
CA ARG A 23 15.90 -29.95 14.32
C ARG A 23 15.29 -28.55 14.37
N ALA A 24 14.17 -28.36 13.69
CA ALA A 24 13.43 -27.10 13.74
C ALA A 24 11.90 -27.31 13.78
N GLU A 25 11.23 -26.32 14.36
CA GLU A 25 9.77 -26.21 14.41
C GLU A 25 9.35 -24.83 13.91
N LEU A 26 8.39 -24.79 13.00
CA LEU A 26 7.90 -23.59 12.33
C LEU A 26 6.42 -23.39 12.66
N LYS A 27 6.06 -22.16 13.02
CA LYS A 27 4.67 -21.70 13.11
C LYS A 27 4.51 -20.33 12.48
N PHE A 28 3.32 -20.04 11.98
CA PHE A 28 2.98 -18.69 11.51
C PHE A 28 2.14 -17.97 12.55
N ASN A 29 2.51 -16.73 12.87
CA ASN A 29 1.73 -15.90 13.78
C ASN A 29 0.54 -15.23 13.05
N GLN A 30 -0.26 -14.44 13.78
CA GLN A 30 -1.41 -13.68 13.23
C GLN A 30 -1.03 -12.68 12.12
N PHE A 31 0.23 -12.23 12.08
CA PHE A 31 0.80 -11.36 11.06
C PHE A 31 1.46 -12.15 9.92
N ARG A 32 1.22 -13.46 9.85
CA ARG A 32 1.83 -14.41 8.90
C ARG A 32 3.35 -14.40 8.86
N GLN A 33 4.00 -13.94 9.93
CA GLN A 33 5.44 -14.08 10.11
C GLN A 33 5.75 -15.50 10.56
N ALA A 34 6.77 -16.09 9.96
CA ALA A 34 7.31 -17.37 10.37
C ALA A 34 8.10 -17.21 11.66
N ILE A 35 7.72 -17.94 12.70
CA ILE A 35 8.45 -18.10 13.94
C ILE A 35 9.07 -19.50 13.91
N ILE A 36 10.39 -19.58 13.82
CA ILE A 36 11.11 -20.84 13.73
C ILE A 36 11.97 -21.03 14.99
N ASN A 37 11.75 -22.13 15.68
CA ASN A 37 12.62 -22.58 16.77
C ASN A 37 13.59 -23.62 16.23
N ILE A 38 14.89 -23.33 16.36
CA ILE A 38 15.98 -24.20 15.92
C ILE A 38 16.67 -24.75 17.17
N TYR A 39 16.86 -26.06 17.21
CA TYR A 39 17.41 -26.79 18.35
C TYR A 39 18.79 -27.34 18.02
N GLY A 40 19.70 -27.33 19.01
CA GLY A 40 21.04 -27.90 18.87
C GLY A 40 22.06 -26.97 18.21
N ILE A 41 21.78 -25.65 18.18
CA ILE A 41 22.71 -24.65 17.63
C ILE A 41 23.91 -24.50 18.56
N ASP A 42 25.12 -24.48 17.98
CA ASP A 42 26.34 -24.15 18.70
C ASP A 42 26.56 -22.64 18.85
N ARG A 43 27.56 -22.28 19.67
CA ARG A 43 27.87 -20.89 20.01
C ARG A 43 28.37 -20.08 18.80
N ASP A 44 29.23 -20.66 17.98
CA ASP A 44 29.91 -19.95 16.91
C ASP A 44 28.93 -19.60 15.78
N LEU A 45 28.06 -20.56 15.44
CA LEU A 45 26.97 -20.38 14.48
C LEU A 45 25.96 -19.34 14.97
N PHE A 46 25.64 -19.30 16.27
CA PHE A 46 24.76 -18.28 16.83
C PHE A 46 25.32 -16.87 16.64
N PHE A 47 26.58 -16.64 17.01
CA PHE A 47 27.22 -15.32 16.90
C PHE A 47 27.46 -14.89 15.45
N GLU A 48 27.68 -15.85 14.55
CA GLU A 48 27.76 -15.58 13.11
C GLU A 48 26.42 -15.06 12.58
N LEU A 49 25.31 -15.73 12.92
CA LEU A 49 23.97 -15.33 12.51
C LEU A 49 23.54 -14.01 13.14
N GLU A 50 23.92 -13.73 14.38
CA GLU A 50 23.61 -12.45 15.05
C GLU A 50 24.27 -11.25 14.36
N LYS A 51 25.46 -11.45 13.78
CA LYS A 51 26.18 -10.40 13.02
C LYS A 51 25.73 -10.29 11.56
N GLY A 52 25.06 -11.32 11.03
CA GLY A 52 24.58 -11.36 9.66
C GLY A 52 23.40 -10.41 9.43
N SER A 53 23.55 -9.46 8.49
CA SER A 53 22.46 -8.52 8.15
C SER A 53 21.38 -9.13 7.27
N TYR A 54 21.70 -10.24 6.61
CA TYR A 54 20.81 -10.94 5.70
C TYR A 54 21.00 -12.43 5.95
N ASN A 55 20.24 -13.04 6.86
CA ASN A 55 20.33 -14.48 7.07
C ASN A 55 19.27 -15.26 6.28
N SER A 56 19.60 -16.48 5.87
CA SER A 56 18.70 -17.39 5.13
C SER A 56 18.86 -18.82 5.62
N ALA A 57 17.77 -19.59 5.58
CA ALA A 57 17.73 -20.97 6.01
C ALA A 57 16.87 -21.81 5.07
N VAL A 58 17.17 -23.10 4.97
CA VAL A 58 16.30 -24.05 4.30
C VAL A 58 15.97 -25.20 5.24
N MET A 59 14.68 -25.43 5.41
CA MET A 59 14.11 -26.49 6.24
C MET A 59 13.42 -27.53 5.36
N LEU A 60 13.77 -28.80 5.55
CA LEU A 60 13.06 -29.95 4.99
C LEU A 60 12.02 -30.40 6.01
N LEU A 61 10.74 -30.34 5.63
CA LEU A 61 9.64 -30.78 6.47
C LEU A 61 9.52 -32.30 6.47
N GLU A 62 8.88 -32.84 7.51
CA GLU A 62 8.52 -34.27 7.55
C GLU A 62 7.59 -34.68 6.40
N SER A 63 6.80 -33.74 5.86
CA SER A 63 5.98 -33.92 4.66
C SER A 63 6.78 -34.09 3.36
N LYS A 64 8.11 -33.94 3.42
CA LYS A 64 9.05 -33.89 2.28
C LYS A 64 8.93 -32.63 1.41
N GLU A 65 8.22 -31.61 1.88
CA GLU A 65 8.25 -30.27 1.29
C GLU A 65 9.42 -29.46 1.85
N TYR A 66 9.89 -28.49 1.08
CA TYR A 66 10.91 -27.54 1.49
C TYR A 66 10.29 -26.22 1.93
N VAL A 67 10.88 -25.61 2.95
CA VAL A 67 10.62 -24.25 3.39
C VAL A 67 11.91 -23.46 3.30
N SER A 68 11.95 -22.50 2.38
CA SER A 68 13.08 -21.59 2.18
C SER A 68 12.78 -20.28 2.89
N ILE A 69 13.65 -19.87 3.81
CA ILE A 69 13.44 -18.76 4.74
C ILE A 69 14.50 -17.71 4.43
N PHE A 70 14.08 -16.47 4.23
CA PHE A 70 14.97 -15.36 3.88
C PHE A 70 14.84 -14.21 4.89
N ASP A 71 15.91 -13.42 4.99
CA ASP A 71 16.04 -12.21 5.82
C ASP A 71 15.50 -12.36 7.24
N PHE A 72 15.80 -13.49 7.85
CA PHE A 72 15.40 -13.71 9.24
C PHE A 72 16.31 -12.97 10.21
N TYR A 73 15.72 -12.56 11.33
CA TYR A 73 16.46 -12.04 12.48
C TYR A 73 16.27 -12.94 13.70
N ILE A 74 17.23 -12.88 14.62
CA ILE A 74 17.17 -13.63 15.87
C ILE A 74 16.28 -12.87 16.85
N LYS A 75 15.18 -13.49 17.29
CA LYS A 75 14.28 -12.93 18.30
C LYS A 75 14.76 -13.22 19.72
N SER A 76 15.25 -14.43 19.95
CA SER A 76 15.80 -14.84 21.25
C SER A 76 16.65 -16.09 21.11
N GLY A 77 17.64 -16.26 21.97
CA GLY A 77 18.40 -17.49 22.11
C GLY A 77 18.45 -17.93 23.58
N THR A 78 18.38 -19.22 23.83
CA THR A 78 18.64 -19.81 25.15
C THR A 78 19.75 -20.83 25.02
N TYR A 79 20.71 -20.78 25.93
CA TYR A 79 21.84 -21.70 25.96
C TYR A 79 21.91 -22.40 27.31
N LYS A 80 22.21 -23.70 27.28
CA LYS A 80 22.63 -24.42 28.49
C LYS A 80 24.13 -24.21 28.67
N ALA A 81 24.51 -23.53 29.75
CA ALA A 81 25.89 -23.46 30.20
C ALA A 81 26.15 -24.65 31.14
N GLY A 82 27.06 -25.54 30.73
CA GLY A 82 27.67 -26.52 31.66
C GLY A 82 28.95 -25.95 32.23
N ASN A 83 29.23 -26.22 33.51
CA ASN A 83 30.55 -25.99 34.09
C ASN A 83 31.41 -27.24 33.89
N SER A 84 32.54 -27.10 33.19
CA SER A 84 33.69 -27.98 33.38
C SER A 84 34.80 -27.18 34.04
N ASP A 85 35.66 -27.83 34.79
CA ASP A 85 36.57 -27.20 35.77
C ASP A 85 37.56 -26.17 35.23
N GLU A 86 37.62 -25.89 33.92
CA GLU A 86 38.45 -24.78 33.41
C GLU A 86 37.78 -23.85 32.38
N HIS A 87 36.64 -24.19 31.76
CA HIS A 87 35.90 -23.28 30.88
C HIS A 87 34.38 -23.56 30.86
N PRO A 88 33.51 -22.54 30.66
CA PRO A 88 32.08 -22.76 30.42
C PRO A 88 31.90 -23.52 29.09
N ILE A 89 31.32 -24.71 29.17
CA ILE A 89 31.03 -25.54 27.99
C ILE A 89 29.60 -25.25 27.53
N PHE A 90 29.47 -24.86 26.26
CA PHE A 90 28.20 -24.74 25.57
C PHE A 90 27.77 -26.14 25.10
N THR A 91 26.69 -26.69 25.65
CA THR A 91 26.26 -28.06 25.30
C THR A 91 25.17 -28.09 24.23
N GLU A 92 24.09 -27.34 24.40
CA GLU A 92 23.00 -27.23 23.42
C GLU A 92 22.28 -25.88 23.53
N GLY A 93 22.06 -25.21 22.39
CA GLY A 93 21.31 -23.96 22.28
C GLY A 93 19.98 -24.13 21.55
N MET A 94 18.97 -23.36 21.95
CA MET A 94 17.75 -23.13 21.18
C MET A 94 17.74 -21.69 20.70
N MET A 95 17.47 -21.49 19.41
CA MET A 95 17.34 -20.17 18.81
C MET A 95 15.95 -20.00 18.23
N CYS A 96 15.31 -18.88 18.54
CA CYS A 96 14.05 -18.46 17.93
C CYS A 96 14.35 -17.39 16.88
N ILE A 97 14.09 -17.69 15.61
CA ILE A 97 14.21 -16.74 14.50
C ILE A 97 12.85 -16.33 13.98
N VAL A 98 12.79 -15.15 13.38
CA VAL A 98 11.58 -14.61 12.76
C VAL A 98 11.87 -14.14 11.34
N SER A 99 10.99 -14.51 10.41
CA SER A 99 11.06 -14.07 9.01
C SER A 99 9.67 -13.70 8.47
N SER A 100 9.64 -12.70 7.60
CA SER A 100 8.49 -12.32 6.78
C SER A 100 8.66 -12.72 5.31
N THR A 101 9.65 -13.53 4.98
CA THR A 101 9.95 -13.95 3.61
C THR A 101 10.19 -15.45 3.58
N VAL A 102 9.15 -16.20 3.24
CA VAL A 102 9.19 -17.67 3.26
C VAL A 102 8.59 -18.23 1.99
N LEU A 103 9.29 -19.15 1.33
CA LEU A 103 8.77 -19.95 0.22
C LEU A 103 8.53 -21.38 0.70
N LYS A 104 7.35 -21.93 0.41
CA LYS A 104 7.00 -23.32 0.72
C LYS A 104 6.61 -24.06 -0.56
N GLY A 105 7.27 -25.19 -0.84
CA GLY A 105 6.97 -26.00 -2.02
C GLY A 105 7.77 -27.29 -2.15
N GLU A 106 7.72 -27.91 -3.33
CA GLU A 106 8.43 -29.18 -3.65
C GLU A 106 9.94 -29.01 -3.84
N LYS A 107 10.40 -27.78 -4.09
CA LYS A 107 11.80 -27.41 -4.32
C LYS A 107 12.23 -26.36 -3.29
N TYR A 108 13.51 -26.38 -2.91
CA TYR A 108 14.08 -25.30 -2.11
C TYR A 108 14.69 -24.20 -2.96
N PHE A 109 14.77 -23.02 -2.38
CA PHE A 109 15.27 -21.81 -3.00
C PHE A 109 16.37 -21.20 -2.14
N THR A 110 17.32 -20.60 -2.84
CA THR A 110 18.43 -19.81 -2.35
C THR A 110 18.26 -18.37 -2.82
N ARG A 111 19.11 -17.45 -2.35
CA ARG A 111 19.03 -16.04 -2.77
C ARG A 111 19.38 -15.79 -4.23
N GLY A 112 20.07 -16.74 -4.86
CA GLY A 112 20.45 -16.64 -6.26
C GLY A 112 19.30 -16.94 -7.22
N ASP A 113 18.25 -17.61 -6.74
CA ASP A 113 17.11 -18.02 -7.57
C ASP A 113 16.28 -16.81 -8.03
N THR A 114 15.75 -16.94 -9.24
CA THR A 114 14.94 -15.90 -9.87
C THR A 114 13.56 -16.41 -10.30
N PHE A 115 12.61 -15.48 -10.33
CA PHE A 115 11.19 -15.75 -10.56
C PHE A 115 10.71 -15.03 -11.82
N LYS A 116 9.97 -15.74 -12.66
CA LYS A 116 9.45 -15.25 -13.95
C LYS A 116 7.97 -14.86 -13.92
N GLU A 117 7.24 -15.25 -12.89
CA GLU A 117 5.83 -14.90 -12.73
C GLU A 117 5.47 -14.83 -11.24
N LEU A 118 4.64 -13.84 -10.90
CA LEU A 118 4.00 -13.70 -9.59
C LEU A 118 2.49 -13.79 -9.77
N SER A 119 1.82 -14.53 -8.91
CA SER A 119 0.36 -14.63 -8.84
C SER A 119 -0.11 -14.21 -7.45
N MET A 120 -0.94 -13.18 -7.37
CA MET A 120 -1.38 -12.62 -6.10
C MET A 120 -2.89 -12.43 -6.00
N GLU A 121 -3.42 -12.58 -4.79
CA GLU A 121 -4.76 -12.15 -4.39
C GLU A 121 -4.60 -11.01 -3.38
N ILE A 122 -5.25 -9.88 -3.61
CA ILE A 122 -5.28 -8.75 -2.68
C ILE A 122 -6.60 -8.61 -1.91
N THR A 123 -6.61 -7.82 -0.84
CA THR A 123 -7.84 -7.42 -0.13
C THR A 123 -8.78 -6.69 -1.07
N ASP A 124 -10.05 -7.13 -1.10
CA ASP A 124 -11.12 -6.63 -1.97
C ASP A 124 -10.79 -6.53 -3.47
N GLY A 125 -9.86 -7.37 -3.95
CA GLY A 125 -9.42 -7.30 -5.34
C GLY A 125 -10.52 -7.56 -6.37
N VAL A 126 -11.55 -8.33 -6.00
CA VAL A 126 -12.76 -8.47 -6.82
C VAL A 126 -13.38 -7.10 -7.16
N GLU A 127 -13.57 -6.26 -6.14
CA GLU A 127 -14.22 -4.97 -6.30
C GLU A 127 -13.28 -3.95 -6.96
N LEU A 128 -12.00 -3.98 -6.58
CA LEU A 128 -10.98 -3.09 -7.13
C LEU A 128 -10.67 -3.36 -8.60
N ILE A 129 -10.82 -4.61 -9.07
CA ILE A 129 -10.69 -4.91 -10.49
C ILE A 129 -11.89 -4.38 -11.28
N GLY A 130 -13.11 -4.48 -10.73
CA GLY A 130 -14.31 -3.93 -11.36
C GLY A 130 -14.77 -4.69 -12.61
N LEU A 131 -14.64 -6.01 -12.60
CA LEU A 131 -15.15 -6.89 -13.67
C LEU A 131 -16.19 -7.86 -13.10
N CYS A 132 -17.19 -8.20 -13.91
CA CYS A 132 -18.21 -9.20 -13.55
C CYS A 132 -18.02 -10.48 -14.36
N PRO A 133 -17.84 -11.66 -13.73
CA PRO A 133 -17.65 -12.92 -14.45
C PRO A 133 -18.97 -13.57 -14.91
N TYR A 134 -20.11 -12.90 -14.72
CA TYR A 134 -21.44 -13.39 -15.05
C TYR A 134 -22.13 -12.47 -16.06
N ASP A 135 -22.86 -13.05 -17.01
CA ASP A 135 -23.72 -12.27 -17.91
C ASP A 135 -25.01 -11.88 -17.18
N LEU A 136 -25.11 -10.61 -16.77
CA LEU A 136 -26.23 -10.08 -15.98
C LEU A 136 -27.35 -9.47 -16.84
N ASN A 137 -27.29 -9.63 -18.17
CA ASN A 137 -28.39 -9.21 -19.04
C ASN A 137 -29.66 -10.07 -18.86
N LYS A 138 -29.54 -11.23 -18.21
CA LYS A 138 -30.65 -12.07 -17.75
C LYS A 138 -30.91 -11.74 -16.27
N ASN A 139 -32.16 -11.52 -15.89
CA ASN A 139 -32.52 -11.10 -14.53
C ASN A 139 -31.97 -12.11 -13.50
N TYR A 140 -31.39 -11.65 -12.38
CA TYR A 140 -30.83 -12.52 -11.34
C TYR A 140 -31.81 -13.61 -10.90
N MET A 141 -33.10 -13.29 -10.83
CA MET A 141 -34.14 -14.27 -10.51
C MET A 141 -34.33 -15.33 -11.61
N GLU A 142 -34.15 -14.99 -12.89
CA GLU A 142 -34.23 -15.95 -14.00
C GLU A 142 -33.08 -16.97 -13.98
N LEU A 143 -31.90 -16.61 -13.45
CA LEU A 143 -30.78 -17.55 -13.24
C LEU A 143 -31.11 -18.65 -12.21
N PHE A 144 -32.04 -18.39 -11.28
CA PHE A 144 -32.38 -19.32 -10.19
C PHE A 144 -33.76 -20.00 -10.34
N LEU A 145 -34.65 -19.50 -11.20
CA LEU A 145 -36.07 -19.91 -11.24
C LEU A 145 -36.39 -21.16 -12.08
N TYR A 146 -35.43 -21.75 -12.80
CA TYR A 146 -35.69 -22.93 -13.63
C TYR A 146 -35.15 -24.24 -13.04
N LYS A 147 -35.84 -25.35 -13.37
CA LYS A 147 -35.49 -26.73 -12.99
C LYS A 147 -34.08 -27.16 -13.42
N ASP A 148 -33.46 -26.40 -14.33
CA ASP A 148 -32.05 -26.47 -14.72
C ASP A 148 -31.42 -25.07 -14.52
N ILE A 149 -30.37 -24.98 -13.70
CA ILE A 149 -29.64 -23.73 -13.44
C ILE A 149 -28.54 -23.58 -14.51
N GLU A 150 -28.79 -22.82 -15.57
CA GLU A 150 -27.78 -22.46 -16.57
C GLU A 150 -27.20 -21.07 -16.28
N ILE A 151 -25.99 -21.03 -15.70
CA ILE A 151 -25.28 -19.78 -15.42
C ILE A 151 -24.28 -19.52 -16.55
N SER A 152 -24.56 -18.50 -17.35
CA SER A 152 -23.65 -18.04 -18.40
C SER A 152 -22.43 -17.37 -17.76
N VAL A 153 -21.32 -18.10 -17.75
CA VAL A 153 -20.03 -17.63 -17.24
C VAL A 153 -19.25 -16.98 -18.38
N GLN A 154 -18.70 -15.80 -18.13
CA GLN A 154 -17.74 -15.15 -19.02
C GLN A 154 -16.45 -14.89 -18.25
N LEU A 155 -15.34 -15.41 -18.76
CA LEU A 155 -14.03 -15.15 -18.19
C LEU A 155 -13.60 -13.72 -18.53
N GLN A 156 -13.78 -12.78 -17.59
CA GLN A 156 -13.35 -11.40 -17.79
C GLN A 156 -11.92 -11.20 -17.30
N LYS A 157 -11.08 -10.68 -18.21
CA LYS A 157 -9.66 -10.43 -17.98
C LYS A 157 -9.23 -9.13 -18.62
N ILE A 158 -8.41 -8.37 -17.91
CA ILE A 158 -7.70 -7.21 -18.45
C ILE A 158 -6.21 -7.56 -18.51
N TYR A 159 -5.58 -7.33 -19.66
CA TYR A 159 -4.14 -7.52 -19.87
C TYR A 159 -3.48 -6.18 -20.19
N VAL A 160 -2.36 -5.88 -19.55
CA VAL A 160 -1.65 -4.61 -19.72
C VAL A 160 -0.15 -4.83 -19.75
N GLN A 161 0.49 -4.39 -20.84
CA GLN A 161 1.94 -4.32 -20.92
C GLN A 161 2.45 -2.99 -20.34
N THR A 162 3.20 -3.06 -19.25
CA THR A 162 3.77 -1.89 -18.56
C THR A 162 5.30 -1.81 -18.73
N ILE A 163 5.92 -0.74 -18.22
CA ILE A 163 7.38 -0.58 -18.16
C ILE A 163 8.06 -1.61 -17.25
N LEU A 164 7.34 -2.20 -16.28
CA LEU A 164 7.88 -3.20 -15.36
C LEU A 164 7.68 -4.63 -15.86
N GLY A 165 6.68 -4.85 -16.72
CA GLY A 165 6.25 -6.18 -17.15
C GLY A 165 4.77 -6.22 -17.54
N GLU A 166 4.28 -7.42 -17.83
CA GLU A 166 2.87 -7.66 -18.12
C GLU A 166 2.08 -7.86 -16.82
N LEU A 167 0.97 -7.13 -16.67
CA LEU A 167 -0.02 -7.33 -15.61
C LEU A 167 -1.31 -7.89 -16.20
N SER A 168 -1.88 -8.87 -15.53
CA SER A 168 -3.22 -9.37 -15.84
C SER A 168 -4.11 -9.33 -14.59
N PHE A 169 -5.33 -8.84 -14.78
CA PHE A 169 -6.35 -8.75 -13.74
C PHE A 169 -7.50 -9.68 -14.14
N ILE A 170 -7.73 -10.70 -13.31
CA ILE A 170 -8.64 -11.80 -13.64
C ILE A 170 -9.72 -11.87 -12.57
N VAL A 171 -10.98 -11.93 -12.99
CA VAL A 171 -12.11 -12.25 -12.11
C VAL A 171 -12.71 -13.58 -12.55
N LEU A 172 -12.88 -14.48 -11.59
CA LEU A 172 -13.35 -15.85 -11.79
C LEU A 172 -14.71 -16.03 -11.08
N PRO A 173 -15.64 -16.77 -11.70
CA PRO A 173 -16.89 -17.12 -11.04
C PRO A 173 -16.61 -18.10 -9.89
N LYS A 174 -17.35 -17.94 -8.80
CA LYS A 174 -17.36 -18.85 -7.66
C LYS A 174 -18.79 -19.06 -7.21
N TYR A 175 -19.17 -20.26 -6.85
CA TYR A 175 -20.49 -20.52 -6.27
C TYR A 175 -20.33 -21.17 -4.89
N LYS A 176 -21.27 -20.90 -4.00
CA LYS A 176 -21.36 -21.55 -2.70
C LYS A 176 -22.73 -22.19 -2.55
N PHE A 177 -22.74 -23.48 -2.27
CA PHE A 177 -23.93 -24.19 -1.85
C PHE A 177 -24.02 -24.17 -0.33
N ARG A 178 -25.17 -23.76 0.18
CA ARG A 178 -25.64 -23.97 1.56
C ARG A 178 -26.85 -24.90 1.48
N LYS A 179 -27.22 -25.52 2.61
CA LYS A 179 -28.30 -26.53 2.66
C LYS A 179 -29.57 -26.11 1.91
N ASP A 180 -29.95 -24.83 2.01
CA ASP A 180 -31.19 -24.31 1.41
C ASP A 180 -30.96 -23.16 0.42
N SER A 181 -29.70 -22.88 0.02
CA SER A 181 -29.41 -21.78 -0.90
C SER A 181 -28.15 -21.97 -1.72
N MET A 182 -28.17 -21.46 -2.95
CA MET A 182 -26.99 -21.29 -3.79
C MET A 182 -26.70 -19.80 -3.88
N SER A 183 -25.45 -19.39 -3.65
CA SER A 183 -25.02 -18.01 -3.85
C SER A 183 -23.90 -17.91 -4.86
N LEU A 184 -24.02 -16.93 -5.74
CA LEU A 184 -22.97 -16.54 -6.67
C LEU A 184 -21.98 -15.61 -5.95
N CYS A 185 -20.71 -15.88 -6.14
CA CYS A 185 -19.56 -15.21 -5.56
C CYS A 185 -18.53 -14.96 -6.67
N PHE A 186 -17.57 -14.09 -6.42
CA PHE A 186 -16.43 -13.88 -7.30
C PHE A 186 -15.15 -14.28 -6.54
N SER A 187 -14.13 -14.65 -7.29
CA SER A 187 -12.73 -14.67 -6.84
C SER A 187 -11.91 -13.88 -7.84
N HIS A 188 -10.76 -13.37 -7.41
CA HIS A 188 -9.85 -12.63 -8.30
C HIS A 188 -8.45 -13.21 -8.25
N GLN A 189 -7.68 -12.87 -9.26
CA GLN A 189 -6.26 -13.16 -9.33
C GLN A 189 -5.58 -12.04 -10.12
N ILE A 190 -4.43 -11.58 -9.63
CA ILE A 190 -3.57 -10.63 -10.33
C ILE A 190 -2.29 -11.38 -10.66
N CYS A 191 -1.98 -11.56 -11.94
CA CYS A 191 -0.70 -12.15 -12.35
C CYS A 191 0.22 -11.07 -12.92
N PHE A 192 1.50 -11.16 -12.56
CA PHE A 192 2.55 -10.27 -13.04
C PHE A 192 3.71 -11.06 -13.63
N CYS A 193 4.00 -10.79 -14.89
CA CYS A 193 5.15 -11.33 -15.60
C CYS A 193 6.17 -10.19 -15.79
N PRO A 194 7.20 -10.09 -14.94
CA PRO A 194 8.20 -9.03 -15.05
C PRO A 194 8.97 -9.08 -16.37
N ALA A 195 9.42 -7.93 -16.86
CA ALA A 195 10.24 -7.85 -18.06
C ALA A 195 11.63 -8.52 -17.89
N GLN A 196 12.11 -8.59 -16.65
CA GLN A 196 13.32 -9.31 -16.24
C GLN A 196 12.99 -10.19 -15.03
N THR A 197 13.57 -11.38 -14.95
CA THR A 197 13.31 -12.29 -13.82
C THR A 197 13.73 -11.64 -12.50
N LEU A 198 12.89 -11.75 -11.48
CA LEU A 198 13.08 -11.08 -10.20
C LEU A 198 13.79 -11.96 -9.20
N LYS A 199 14.66 -11.39 -8.38
CA LYS A 199 15.17 -12.01 -7.16
C LYS A 199 14.17 -11.86 -6.02
N ILE A 200 14.31 -12.70 -4.99
CA ILE A 200 13.43 -12.67 -3.80
C ILE A 200 13.34 -11.27 -3.16
N MET A 201 14.46 -10.54 -3.10
CA MET A 201 14.53 -9.20 -2.51
C MET A 201 13.71 -8.16 -3.28
N GLU A 202 13.64 -8.31 -4.61
CA GLU A 202 12.99 -7.35 -5.51
C GLU A 202 11.46 -7.49 -5.49
N ILE A 203 10.96 -8.68 -5.11
CA ILE A 203 9.53 -8.96 -5.01
C ILE A 203 8.85 -8.02 -4.02
N HIS A 204 9.47 -7.72 -2.88
CA HIS A 204 8.89 -6.82 -1.88
C HIS A 204 8.67 -5.40 -2.41
N GLU A 205 9.68 -4.83 -3.04
CA GLU A 205 9.62 -3.47 -3.58
C GLU A 205 8.56 -3.35 -4.67
N LEU A 206 8.51 -4.35 -5.55
CA LEU A 206 7.49 -4.45 -6.59
C LEU A 206 6.07 -4.57 -6.01
N LEU A 207 5.87 -5.45 -5.02
CA LEU A 207 4.56 -5.64 -4.41
C LEU A 207 4.09 -4.37 -3.71
N ASN A 208 4.99 -3.64 -3.06
CA ASN A 208 4.65 -2.33 -2.50
C ASN A 208 4.17 -1.35 -3.58
N LYS A 209 4.84 -1.29 -4.73
CA LYS A 209 4.38 -0.45 -5.87
C LYS A 209 2.98 -0.83 -6.34
N ILE A 210 2.70 -2.13 -6.48
CA ILE A 210 1.40 -2.63 -6.95
C ILE A 210 0.32 -2.39 -5.88
N VAL A 211 0.58 -2.72 -4.63
CA VAL A 211 -0.39 -2.59 -3.54
C VAL A 211 -0.71 -1.12 -3.25
N SER A 212 0.29 -0.24 -3.23
CA SER A 212 0.09 1.19 -3.04
C SER A 212 -0.78 1.82 -4.13
N PHE A 213 -0.68 1.34 -5.38
CA PHE A 213 -1.60 1.73 -6.45
C PHE A 213 -3.05 1.40 -6.07
N PHE A 214 -3.32 0.17 -5.62
CA PHE A 214 -4.66 -0.22 -5.19
C PHE A 214 -5.14 0.53 -3.95
N SER A 215 -4.24 0.83 -3.00
CA SER A 215 -4.56 1.66 -1.84
C SER A 215 -5.01 3.07 -2.25
N LEU A 216 -4.41 3.66 -3.30
CA LEU A 216 -4.87 4.93 -3.87
C LEU A 216 -6.28 4.83 -4.47
N LEU A 217 -6.60 3.71 -5.13
CA LEU A 217 -7.92 3.50 -5.73
C LEU A 217 -9.04 3.49 -4.68
N CYS A 218 -8.85 2.84 -3.53
CA CYS A 218 -9.88 2.79 -2.47
C CYS A 218 -9.76 3.84 -1.37
N GLY A 219 -8.57 4.43 -1.16
CA GLY A 219 -8.34 5.34 -0.04
C GLY A 219 -8.14 4.63 1.30
N GLU A 220 -7.74 3.36 1.26
CA GLU A 220 -7.58 2.47 2.41
C GLU A 220 -6.39 1.53 2.17
N ASN A 221 -5.81 0.97 3.22
CA ASN A 221 -4.68 0.05 3.07
C ASN A 221 -5.11 -1.26 2.39
N VAL A 222 -4.59 -1.52 1.20
CA VAL A 222 -4.70 -2.83 0.53
C VAL A 222 -3.54 -3.72 0.96
N THR A 223 -3.76 -5.03 0.98
CA THR A 223 -2.72 -6.02 1.28
C THR A 223 -2.80 -7.22 0.39
N VAL A 224 -1.68 -7.92 0.26
CA VAL A 224 -1.62 -9.24 -0.36
C VAL A 224 -2.15 -10.29 0.62
N ASN A 225 -3.19 -11.01 0.22
CA ASN A 225 -3.81 -12.11 0.97
C ASN A 225 -3.21 -13.46 0.61
N LYS A 226 -2.78 -13.62 -0.64
CA LYS A 226 -2.08 -14.81 -1.13
C LYS A 226 -1.09 -14.39 -2.19
N LEU A 227 0.09 -15.00 -2.17
CA LEU A 227 1.11 -14.82 -3.19
C LEU A 227 1.70 -16.19 -3.52
N SER A 228 1.87 -16.45 -4.80
CA SER A 228 2.59 -17.61 -5.29
C SER A 228 3.52 -17.16 -6.41
N VAL A 229 4.66 -17.84 -6.57
CA VAL A 229 5.72 -17.48 -7.51
C VAL A 229 6.08 -18.65 -8.41
N LEU A 230 6.49 -18.35 -9.64
CA LEU A 230 6.99 -19.33 -10.59
C LEU A 230 8.47 -19.06 -10.86
N ASP A 231 9.32 -20.06 -10.62
CA ASP A 231 10.75 -19.97 -10.91
C ASP A 231 11.05 -20.22 -12.40
N THR A 232 12.24 -19.82 -12.83
CA THR A 232 12.68 -19.98 -14.22
C THR A 232 12.82 -21.44 -14.62
N ASP A 233 13.27 -22.29 -13.70
CA ASP A 233 13.80 -23.63 -13.99
C ASP A 233 12.79 -24.75 -13.77
N SER A 234 11.55 -24.44 -13.36
CA SER A 234 10.53 -25.46 -13.10
C SER A 234 9.99 -26.10 -14.39
N PRO A 235 10.14 -27.44 -14.57
CA PRO A 235 9.62 -28.16 -15.74
C PRO A 235 8.10 -28.36 -15.71
N LYS A 236 7.47 -28.11 -14.56
CA LYS A 236 6.01 -28.05 -14.36
C LYS A 236 5.67 -26.61 -14.01
N ASN A 237 4.61 -26.03 -14.58
CA ASN A 237 4.10 -24.71 -14.17
C ASN A 237 3.48 -24.72 -12.74
N SER A 238 4.13 -25.37 -11.78
CA SER A 238 3.71 -25.44 -10.39
C SER A 238 4.22 -24.20 -9.65
N MET A 239 3.27 -23.33 -9.30
CA MET A 239 3.53 -22.16 -8.48
C MET A 239 3.94 -22.59 -7.05
N THR A 240 4.97 -21.94 -6.51
CA THR A 240 5.41 -22.10 -5.12
C THR A 240 4.72 -21.05 -4.24
N ASP A 241 4.23 -21.43 -3.07
CA ASP A 241 3.57 -20.47 -2.17
C ASP A 241 4.59 -19.56 -1.49
N TYR A 242 4.31 -18.26 -1.53
CA TYR A 242 5.07 -17.23 -0.84
C TYR A 242 4.30 -16.75 0.38
N ILE A 243 4.91 -16.89 1.55
CA ILE A 243 4.35 -16.57 2.85
C ILE A 243 5.17 -15.45 3.50
N GLY A 244 4.47 -14.53 4.19
CA GLY A 244 5.08 -13.50 5.04
C GLY A 244 4.99 -12.06 4.52
N VAL A 245 4.79 -11.84 3.21
CA VAL A 245 4.44 -10.50 2.65
C VAL A 245 2.97 -10.11 2.92
N CYS A 246 2.17 -11.09 3.35
CA CYS A 246 0.79 -10.87 3.71
C CYS A 246 0.71 -10.18 5.08
N ASN A 247 0.69 -8.84 5.10
CA ASN A 247 0.75 -8.04 6.33
C ASN A 247 -0.36 -8.40 7.36
N PHE A 248 -1.52 -8.89 6.91
CA PHE A 248 -2.63 -9.32 7.79
C PHE A 248 -3.74 -10.02 6.98
N VAL A 249 -4.49 -10.92 7.62
CA VAL A 249 -5.80 -11.34 7.09
C VAL A 249 -6.77 -10.20 7.38
N LYS A 250 -6.94 -9.29 6.42
CA LYS A 250 -7.99 -8.30 6.53
C LYS A 250 -9.34 -9.01 6.37
N GLY A 251 -10.23 -8.86 7.35
CA GLY A 251 -11.65 -8.83 7.02
C GLY A 251 -11.84 -7.77 5.93
N LYS A 252 -12.84 -7.93 5.06
CA LYS A 252 -13.22 -6.98 4.00
C LYS A 252 -12.98 -5.54 4.45
N LEU A 253 -12.51 -4.61 3.59
CA LEU A 253 -12.21 -3.24 4.01
C LEU A 253 -13.40 -2.62 4.78
N HIS A 254 -13.25 -2.49 6.09
CA HIS A 254 -14.37 -2.34 7.06
C HIS A 254 -14.61 -0.89 7.50
N ILE A 255 -14.25 0.13 6.71
CA ILE A 255 -14.48 1.54 7.12
C ILE A 255 -15.78 2.12 6.52
N LEU A 256 -16.50 1.38 5.66
CA LEU A 256 -17.76 1.84 5.05
C LEU A 256 -19.01 1.01 5.38
N GLU A 257 -18.93 -0.01 6.25
CA GLU A 257 -20.04 -0.96 6.45
C GLU A 257 -21.03 -0.64 7.60
N ASP A 258 -20.79 0.34 8.47
CA ASP A 258 -21.57 0.42 9.73
C ASP A 258 -22.76 1.40 9.77
N SER A 259 -23.13 2.04 8.66
CA SER A 259 -24.32 2.92 8.66
C SER A 259 -25.32 2.62 7.55
N GLY A 260 -25.83 1.38 7.49
CA GLY A 260 -27.23 1.02 7.12
C GLY A 260 -27.87 1.59 5.85
N ILE A 261 -27.13 2.30 5.00
CA ILE A 261 -27.58 2.99 3.77
C ILE A 261 -26.58 2.71 2.63
N ASP A 262 -25.33 2.34 2.97
CA ASP A 262 -24.29 1.90 2.03
C ASP A 262 -24.13 0.36 2.01
N SER A 263 -25.25 -0.37 1.98
CA SER A 263 -25.25 -1.85 2.03
C SER A 263 -25.35 -2.50 0.64
N THR A 264 -24.24 -3.07 0.20
CA THR A 264 -24.08 -4.50 -0.10
C THR A 264 -22.58 -4.69 -0.34
N SER A 265 -21.97 -5.73 0.24
CA SER A 265 -20.52 -5.89 0.45
C SER A 265 -19.60 -5.95 -0.80
N PHE A 266 -20.05 -5.45 -1.95
CA PHE A 266 -19.39 -5.40 -3.27
C PHE A 266 -19.66 -4.09 -4.05
N LYS A 267 -20.15 -3.00 -3.42
CA LYS A 267 -20.72 -1.84 -4.15
C LYS A 267 -20.33 -0.47 -3.61
N ARG A 268 -19.08 -0.28 -3.21
CA ARG A 268 -18.59 1.05 -2.83
C ARG A 268 -18.48 1.90 -4.09
N ARG A 269 -19.46 2.77 -4.27
CA ARG A 269 -19.46 3.77 -5.35
C ARG A 269 -18.33 4.79 -5.19
N ALA A 270 -17.84 4.96 -3.97
CA ALA A 270 -16.80 5.93 -3.63
C ALA A 270 -15.37 5.53 -4.06
N ILE A 271 -15.15 4.27 -4.45
CA ILE A 271 -13.82 3.79 -4.84
C ILE A 271 -13.64 3.74 -6.35
N PHE A 272 -12.39 3.83 -6.77
CA PHE A 272 -11.97 3.67 -8.16
C PHE A 272 -11.62 2.21 -8.44
N LYS A 273 -11.78 1.80 -9.69
CA LYS A 273 -11.58 0.42 -10.14
C LYS A 273 -10.62 0.38 -11.32
N ILE A 274 -9.99 -0.77 -11.57
CA ILE A 274 -9.14 -0.97 -12.75
C ILE A 274 -9.92 -0.70 -14.03
N SER A 275 -11.19 -1.12 -14.08
CA SER A 275 -12.12 -0.88 -15.18
C SER A 275 -12.50 0.60 -15.39
N ASP A 276 -12.20 1.50 -14.45
CA ASP A 276 -12.52 2.93 -14.58
C ASP A 276 -11.52 3.68 -15.48
N PHE A 277 -10.36 3.10 -15.78
CA PHE A 277 -9.33 3.73 -16.61
C PHE A 277 -9.60 3.54 -18.10
N ALA A 278 -9.76 4.65 -18.83
CA ALA A 278 -9.84 4.61 -20.29
C ALA A 278 -8.53 4.12 -20.95
N ASP A 279 -7.38 4.47 -20.35
CA ASP A 279 -6.06 4.01 -20.75
C ASP A 279 -5.26 3.53 -19.54
N LEU A 280 -5.54 2.29 -19.13
CA LEU A 280 -4.89 1.67 -17.98
C LEU A 280 -3.38 1.48 -18.17
N LYS A 281 -2.91 1.32 -19.41
CA LYS A 281 -1.47 1.19 -19.71
C LYS A 281 -0.74 2.46 -19.35
N ASN A 282 -1.26 3.60 -19.80
CA ASN A 282 -0.65 4.89 -19.48
C ASN A 282 -0.75 5.22 -17.98
N ALA A 283 -1.88 4.90 -17.33
CA ALA A 283 -2.05 5.04 -15.89
C ALA A 283 -0.97 4.28 -15.08
N LEU A 284 -0.79 2.97 -15.36
CA LEU A 284 0.18 2.14 -14.65
C LEU A 284 1.62 2.56 -14.94
N ASN A 285 1.92 2.93 -16.19
CA ASN A 285 3.26 3.44 -16.53
C ASN A 285 3.55 4.77 -15.83
N TYR A 286 2.58 5.67 -15.76
CA TYR A 286 2.69 6.92 -15.00
C TYR A 286 3.01 6.62 -13.53
N TRP A 287 2.21 5.76 -12.89
CA TRP A 287 2.42 5.36 -11.51
C TRP A 287 3.81 4.77 -11.26
N PHE A 288 4.21 3.77 -12.04
CA PHE A 288 5.49 3.08 -11.83
C PHE A 288 6.71 3.97 -12.10
N SER A 289 6.60 4.94 -13.02
CA SER A 289 7.69 5.88 -13.32
C SER A 289 7.84 6.99 -12.27
N HIS A 290 6.75 7.36 -11.58
CA HIS A 290 6.76 8.44 -10.58
C HIS A 290 6.77 7.92 -9.13
N TYR A 291 6.64 6.60 -8.91
CA TYR A 291 6.57 6.05 -7.56
C TYR A 291 7.75 6.44 -6.67
N GLU A 292 8.98 6.37 -7.20
CA GLU A 292 10.18 6.68 -6.43
C GLU A 292 10.30 8.18 -6.11
N SER A 293 9.93 9.06 -7.04
CA SER A 293 9.92 10.51 -6.76
C SER A 293 8.84 10.87 -5.74
N LEU A 294 7.72 10.16 -5.76
CA LEU A 294 6.61 10.31 -4.82
C LEU A 294 6.80 9.58 -3.49
N GLN A 295 7.91 8.86 -3.28
CA GLN A 295 8.07 7.94 -2.14
C GLN A 295 7.84 8.62 -0.78
N ASN A 296 8.29 9.87 -0.61
CA ASN A 296 8.06 10.63 0.63
C ASN A 296 6.58 10.95 0.86
N ALA A 297 5.87 11.35 -0.20
CA ALA A 297 4.43 11.60 -0.14
C ALA A 297 3.65 10.30 0.13
N GLN A 298 4.04 9.21 -0.54
CA GLN A 298 3.42 7.90 -0.38
C GLN A 298 3.60 7.37 1.04
N LYS A 299 4.80 7.46 1.63
CA LYS A 299 5.03 7.06 3.02
C LYS A 299 4.16 7.84 4.02
N ALA A 300 3.98 9.15 3.78
CA ALA A 300 3.10 9.97 4.59
C ALA A 300 1.62 9.57 4.41
N TYR A 301 1.22 9.26 3.18
CA TYR A 301 -0.11 8.75 2.85
C TYR A 301 -0.39 7.40 3.54
N ASP A 302 0.52 6.43 3.42
CA ASP A 302 0.40 5.10 4.05
C ASP A 302 0.31 5.21 5.57
N ARG A 303 1.03 6.15 6.18
CA ARG A 303 0.92 6.45 7.61
C ARG A 303 -0.48 6.96 7.98
N ILE A 304 -1.06 7.86 7.18
CA ILE A 304 -2.43 8.35 7.42
C ILE A 304 -3.43 7.19 7.33
N LEU A 305 -3.28 6.31 6.34
CA LEU A 305 -4.14 5.13 6.19
C LEU A 305 -4.00 4.16 7.37
N LEU A 306 -2.78 3.93 7.84
CA LEU A 306 -2.52 3.09 9.01
C LEU A 306 -3.12 3.69 10.28
N ASP A 307 -2.98 5.00 10.49
CA ASP A 307 -3.58 5.70 11.63
C ASP A 307 -5.12 5.57 11.60
N GLU A 308 -5.75 5.67 10.41
CA GLU A 308 -7.19 5.47 10.24
C GLU A 308 -7.63 4.04 10.56
N GLU A 309 -6.90 3.05 10.02
CA GLU A 309 -7.14 1.64 10.24
C GLU A 309 -7.03 1.26 11.72
N MET A 310 -6.00 1.77 12.39
CA MET A 310 -5.75 1.55 13.82
C MET A 310 -6.59 2.47 14.72
N LYS A 311 -7.43 3.35 14.14
CA LYS A 311 -8.24 4.35 14.85
C LYS A 311 -7.40 5.25 15.78
N ILE A 312 -6.17 5.54 15.37
CA ILE A 312 -5.25 6.44 16.07
C ILE A 312 -5.59 7.88 15.67
N VAL A 313 -5.97 8.68 16.66
CA VAL A 313 -6.37 10.07 16.46
C VAL A 313 -5.43 10.98 17.24
N THR A 314 -4.40 11.50 16.55
CA THR A 314 -3.37 12.36 17.16
C THR A 314 -2.97 13.50 16.22
N ILE A 315 -2.27 14.50 16.76
CA ILE A 315 -1.69 15.62 16.00
C ILE A 315 -0.71 15.11 14.92
N ASN A 316 -0.12 13.92 15.12
CA ASN A 316 0.76 13.32 14.12
C ASN A 316 0.07 13.05 12.78
N LYS A 317 -1.26 12.82 12.77
CA LYS A 317 -2.03 12.65 11.54
C LYS A 317 -2.06 13.95 10.72
N PHE A 318 -2.19 15.10 11.39
CA PHE A 318 -2.06 16.42 10.76
C PHE A 318 -0.65 16.63 10.20
N LEU A 319 0.39 16.32 10.99
CA LEU A 319 1.78 16.41 10.51
C LEU A 319 2.07 15.50 9.32
N ALA A 320 1.50 14.29 9.29
CA ALA A 320 1.58 13.41 8.13
C ALA A 320 0.92 14.04 6.89
N GLY A 321 -0.23 14.71 7.06
CA GLY A 321 -0.86 15.50 5.99
C GLY A 321 0.04 16.63 5.46
N MET A 322 0.81 17.28 6.34
CA MET A 322 1.77 18.33 5.92
C MET A 322 2.96 17.74 5.16
N GLN A 323 3.52 16.63 5.66
CA GLN A 323 4.59 15.88 5.00
C GLN A 323 4.17 15.38 3.61
N LEU A 324 2.90 15.00 3.47
CA LEU A 324 2.32 14.59 2.20
C LEU A 324 2.32 15.74 1.18
N ILE A 325 1.89 16.95 1.59
CA ILE A 325 1.90 18.14 0.72
C ILE A 325 3.32 18.46 0.26
N GLU A 326 4.27 18.43 1.19
CA GLU A 326 5.69 18.71 0.92
C GLU A 326 6.27 17.68 -0.05
N GLY A 327 6.10 16.40 0.25
CA GLY A 327 6.60 15.31 -0.58
C GLY A 327 6.05 15.35 -1.99
N TYR A 328 4.74 15.58 -2.16
CA TYR A 328 4.13 15.68 -3.49
C TYR A 328 4.68 16.90 -4.23
N THR A 329 4.73 18.06 -3.60
CA THR A 329 5.17 19.29 -4.30
C THR A 329 6.65 19.21 -4.67
N GLN A 330 7.48 18.61 -3.82
CA GLN A 330 8.91 18.38 -4.12
C GLN A 330 9.11 17.41 -5.28
N ALA A 331 8.30 16.35 -5.38
CA ALA A 331 8.41 15.38 -6.48
C ALA A 331 8.21 15.99 -7.87
N TYR A 332 7.44 17.10 -7.97
CA TYR A 332 7.19 17.85 -9.21
C TYR A 332 7.87 19.22 -9.24
N ALA A 333 8.81 19.48 -8.32
CA ALA A 333 9.59 20.70 -8.34
C ALA A 333 10.66 20.64 -9.43
N ASP A 334 10.77 21.68 -10.25
CA ASP A 334 11.97 21.89 -11.05
C ASP A 334 13.06 22.46 -10.12
N GLU A 335 13.89 21.58 -9.56
CA GLU A 335 14.95 21.98 -8.63
C GLU A 335 15.94 22.96 -9.26
N GLU A 336 16.23 22.84 -10.57
CA GLU A 336 17.16 23.73 -11.26
C GLU A 336 16.57 25.14 -11.37
N GLN A 337 15.30 25.25 -11.77
CA GLN A 337 14.61 26.52 -11.86
C GLN A 337 14.45 27.19 -10.49
N GLU A 338 14.09 26.44 -9.46
CA GLU A 338 13.93 26.99 -8.10
C GLU A 338 15.28 27.40 -7.49
N LEU A 339 16.35 26.62 -7.74
CA LEU A 339 17.71 26.97 -7.32
C LEU A 339 18.21 28.23 -8.02
N ALA A 340 17.93 28.39 -9.32
CA ALA A 340 18.26 29.60 -10.07
C ALA A 340 17.51 30.82 -9.51
N ALA A 341 16.20 30.69 -9.24
CA ALA A 341 15.41 31.75 -8.63
C ALA A 341 15.93 32.13 -7.23
N PHE A 342 16.31 31.14 -6.43
CA PHE A 342 16.91 31.36 -5.11
C PHE A 342 18.25 32.11 -5.20
N LYS A 343 19.17 31.66 -6.07
CA LYS A 343 20.47 32.31 -6.29
C LYS A 343 20.31 33.77 -6.73
N ASN A 344 19.36 34.05 -7.62
CA ASN A 344 19.06 35.40 -8.07
C ASN A 344 18.55 36.30 -6.92
N LYS A 345 17.62 35.80 -6.10
CA LYS A 345 17.12 36.54 -4.93
C LYS A 345 18.20 36.74 -3.87
N LYS A 346 19.02 35.72 -3.60
CA LYS A 346 20.15 35.81 -2.66
C LYS A 346 21.11 36.91 -3.11
N LYS A 347 21.43 36.96 -4.40
CA LYS A 347 22.28 38.02 -4.98
C LYS A 347 21.66 39.41 -4.82
N GLN A 348 20.37 39.58 -5.12
CA GLN A 348 19.66 40.85 -4.92
C GLN A 348 19.68 41.32 -3.46
N ILE A 349 19.54 40.41 -2.49
CA ILE A 349 19.62 40.75 -1.06
C ILE A 349 21.04 41.19 -0.70
N ILE A 350 22.07 40.45 -1.14
CA ILE A 350 23.48 40.81 -0.90
C ILE A 350 23.81 42.19 -1.49
N GLU A 351 23.27 42.51 -2.67
CA GLU A 351 23.45 43.82 -3.32
C GLU A 351 22.82 44.98 -2.51
N GLN A 352 21.76 44.72 -1.73
CA GLN A 352 21.08 45.72 -0.90
C GLN A 352 21.71 45.92 0.49
N LEU A 353 22.64 45.05 0.90
CA LEU A 353 23.33 45.17 2.18
C LEU A 353 24.50 46.16 2.07
N GLU A 354 24.69 47.00 3.09
CA GLU A 354 25.76 48.00 3.11
C GLU A 354 27.03 47.47 3.81
N LYS A 355 26.87 46.64 4.85
CA LYS A 355 27.99 46.11 5.64
C LYS A 355 28.53 44.82 5.04
N ILE A 356 29.86 44.71 4.98
CA ILE A 356 30.57 43.53 4.47
C ILE A 356 30.29 42.30 5.35
N GLU A 357 30.25 42.47 6.68
CA GLU A 357 29.95 41.40 7.63
C GLU A 357 28.56 40.79 7.40
N ASP A 358 27.55 41.61 7.10
CA ASP A 358 26.18 41.14 6.81
C ASP A 358 26.12 40.39 5.47
N LYS A 359 26.91 40.83 4.48
CA LYS A 359 27.03 40.13 3.19
C LYS A 359 27.64 38.76 3.37
N GLU A 360 28.77 38.67 4.08
CA GLU A 360 29.45 37.40 4.36
C GLU A 360 28.55 36.43 5.14
N LEU A 361 27.79 36.94 6.12
CA LEU A 361 26.85 36.14 6.89
C LEU A 361 25.70 35.59 6.02
N VAL A 362 25.13 36.40 5.14
CA VAL A 362 24.09 35.95 4.20
C VAL A 362 24.67 34.97 3.16
N GLU A 363 25.89 35.21 2.70
CA GLU A 363 26.55 34.37 1.71
C GLU A 363 26.88 32.98 2.25
N ALA A 364 27.37 32.88 3.49
CA ALA A 364 27.66 31.62 4.17
C ALA A 364 26.42 30.95 4.79
N GLY A 365 25.47 31.72 5.31
CA GLY A 365 24.37 31.22 6.15
C GLY A 365 23.06 30.89 5.41
N LEU A 366 22.77 31.53 4.27
CA LEU A 366 21.53 31.27 3.52
C LEU A 366 21.74 30.17 2.47
N GLY A 367 21.33 28.95 2.82
CA GLY A 367 21.23 27.80 1.91
C GLY A 367 19.86 27.69 1.24
N PHE A 368 19.82 27.06 0.07
CA PHE A 368 18.56 26.67 -0.58
C PHE A 368 17.95 25.48 0.16
N SER A 369 16.69 25.62 0.60
CA SER A 369 15.96 24.58 1.34
C SER A 369 14.78 23.99 0.56
N GLY A 370 14.76 24.17 -0.77
CA GLY A 370 13.67 23.70 -1.63
C GLY A 370 12.48 24.66 -1.73
N ILE A 371 11.34 24.14 -2.21
CA ILE A 371 10.09 24.90 -2.27
C ILE A 371 9.61 25.23 -0.86
N SER A 372 9.34 26.52 -0.60
CA SER A 372 8.76 26.92 0.70
C SER A 372 7.42 26.24 0.94
N PHE A 373 7.16 25.78 2.16
CA PHE A 373 5.90 25.12 2.53
C PHE A 373 4.66 25.96 2.19
N ARG A 374 4.73 27.28 2.35
CA ARG A 374 3.65 28.19 1.96
C ARG A 374 3.30 28.07 0.47
N LYS A 375 4.29 27.94 -0.42
CA LYS A 375 4.09 27.74 -1.85
C LYS A 375 3.52 26.34 -2.11
N ALA A 376 4.05 25.32 -1.43
CA ALA A 376 3.55 23.94 -1.54
C ALA A 376 2.06 23.82 -1.19
N VAL A 377 1.63 24.33 -0.02
CA VAL A 377 0.22 24.31 0.40
C VAL A 377 -0.69 25.01 -0.61
N LYS A 378 -0.28 26.19 -1.11
CA LYS A 378 -1.05 26.95 -2.09
C LYS A 378 -1.25 26.18 -3.40
N GLU A 379 -0.16 25.68 -3.99
CA GLU A 379 -0.24 24.93 -5.25
C GLU A 379 -1.02 23.63 -5.09
N TYR A 380 -0.75 22.88 -4.02
CA TYR A 380 -1.38 21.60 -3.74
C TYR A 380 -2.90 21.72 -3.60
N LEU A 381 -3.35 22.64 -2.74
CA LEU A 381 -4.78 22.85 -2.50
C LEU A 381 -5.48 23.38 -3.77
N TYR A 382 -4.85 24.28 -4.52
CA TYR A 382 -5.42 24.82 -5.76
C TYR A 382 -5.54 23.75 -6.84
N LYS A 383 -4.46 23.02 -7.15
CA LYS A 383 -4.45 21.99 -8.20
C LYS A 383 -5.54 20.95 -7.93
N SER A 384 -5.60 20.43 -6.71
CA SER A 384 -6.60 19.42 -6.32
C SER A 384 -8.03 19.96 -6.40
N SER A 385 -8.24 21.16 -5.86
CA SER A 385 -9.54 21.84 -5.92
C SER A 385 -10.00 22.06 -7.36
N SER A 386 -9.07 22.35 -8.28
CA SER A 386 -9.39 22.61 -9.68
C SER A 386 -9.92 21.38 -10.44
N CYS A 387 -9.66 20.16 -9.96
CA CYS A 387 -10.28 18.93 -10.48
C CYS A 387 -11.77 18.86 -10.06
N LEU A 388 -12.10 19.33 -8.85
CA LEU A 388 -13.45 19.27 -8.27
C LEU A 388 -14.34 20.47 -8.62
N GLN A 389 -13.76 21.65 -8.75
CA GLN A 389 -14.47 22.89 -9.08
C GLN A 389 -13.52 23.84 -9.81
N LYS A 390 -13.89 24.23 -11.04
CA LYS A 390 -13.07 25.15 -11.84
C LYS A 390 -13.22 26.56 -11.30
N GLU A 391 -12.11 27.15 -10.87
CA GLU A 391 -12.01 28.55 -10.51
C GLU A 391 -10.59 29.07 -10.80
N SER A 392 -10.41 30.39 -10.86
CA SER A 392 -9.08 30.96 -11.08
C SER A 392 -8.21 30.85 -9.83
N LYS A 393 -6.90 30.67 -10.02
CA LYS A 393 -5.92 30.62 -8.93
C LYS A 393 -6.00 31.81 -7.97
N THR A 394 -6.21 33.01 -8.50
CA THR A 394 -6.36 34.22 -7.69
C THR A 394 -7.64 34.21 -6.87
N ALA A 395 -8.76 33.77 -7.45
CA ALA A 395 -10.03 33.64 -6.73
C ALA A 395 -9.91 32.61 -5.60
N PHE A 396 -9.36 31.43 -5.90
CA PHE A 396 -9.14 30.36 -4.93
C PHE A 396 -8.30 30.83 -3.74
N HIS A 397 -7.17 31.47 -3.99
CA HIS A 397 -6.28 31.95 -2.92
C HIS A 397 -6.92 33.04 -2.07
N ASN A 398 -7.70 33.93 -2.67
CA ASN A 398 -8.38 34.98 -1.92
C ASN A 398 -9.48 34.39 -1.02
N LYS A 399 -10.24 33.41 -1.53
CA LYS A 399 -11.30 32.71 -0.78
C LYS A 399 -10.72 31.91 0.39
N ASN A 400 -9.61 31.22 0.19
CA ASN A 400 -9.06 30.24 1.14
C ASN A 400 -7.84 30.75 1.93
N LYS A 401 -7.60 32.08 1.94
CA LYS A 401 -6.41 32.69 2.57
C LYS A 401 -6.26 32.33 4.05
N ASP A 402 -7.34 32.44 4.82
CA ASP A 402 -7.34 32.17 6.27
C ASP A 402 -6.98 30.71 6.57
N LEU A 403 -7.61 29.76 5.87
CA LEU A 403 -7.29 28.33 6.00
C LEU A 403 -5.81 28.05 5.70
N ILE A 404 -5.29 28.58 4.59
CA ILE A 404 -3.88 28.41 4.21
C ILE A 404 -2.94 28.97 5.29
N GLU A 405 -3.25 30.14 5.85
CA GLU A 405 -2.42 30.77 6.88
C GLU A 405 -2.44 29.96 8.19
N LYS A 406 -3.60 29.45 8.61
CA LYS A 406 -3.74 28.57 9.77
C LYS A 406 -2.95 27.27 9.63
N ILE A 407 -3.05 26.61 8.47
CA ILE A 407 -2.28 25.39 8.17
C ILE A 407 -0.77 25.64 8.30
N ILE A 408 -0.28 26.74 7.72
CA ILE A 408 1.14 27.11 7.79
C ILE A 408 1.58 27.41 9.23
N ASN A 409 0.77 28.15 9.98
CA ASN A 409 1.05 28.50 11.37
C ASN A 409 1.19 27.24 12.23
N ASP A 410 0.22 26.33 12.15
CA ASP A 410 0.17 25.17 13.04
C ASP A 410 1.22 24.13 12.69
N ARG A 411 1.49 23.92 11.40
CA ARG A 411 2.65 23.15 10.96
C ARG A 411 3.93 23.69 11.61
N ASN A 412 4.17 25.00 11.53
CA ASN A 412 5.38 25.60 12.10
C ASN A 412 5.44 25.48 13.64
N PHE A 413 4.30 25.59 14.32
CA PHE A 413 4.21 25.42 15.77
C PHE A 413 4.64 24.01 16.18
N TYR A 414 4.10 22.99 15.52
CA TYR A 414 4.36 21.59 15.85
C TYR A 414 5.70 21.05 15.34
N THR A 415 6.33 21.69 14.34
CA THR A 415 7.65 21.25 13.84
C THR A 415 8.84 21.98 14.47
N HIS A 416 8.65 23.20 15.00
CA HIS A 416 9.76 24.02 15.46
C HIS A 416 9.75 24.32 16.97
N SER A 417 8.82 23.72 17.73
CA SER A 417 8.68 23.90 19.20
C SER A 417 8.80 25.37 19.62
N SER A 418 8.29 26.28 18.79
CA SER A 418 8.47 27.71 18.98
C SER A 418 7.42 28.23 19.94
N ASN A 419 7.83 28.59 21.16
CA ASN A 419 6.98 29.26 22.14
C ASN A 419 6.49 30.66 21.69
N ARG A 420 6.89 31.12 20.48
CA ARG A 420 6.55 32.44 19.93
C ARG A 420 5.23 32.48 19.18
N ILE A 421 4.73 31.32 18.73
CA ILE A 421 3.46 31.20 18.01
C ILE A 421 2.54 30.24 18.76
N LYS A 422 1.24 30.38 18.57
CA LYS A 422 0.21 29.53 19.19
C LYS A 422 -0.56 28.79 18.10
N PRO A 423 -1.04 27.57 18.35
CA PRO A 423 -1.91 26.86 17.41
C PRO A 423 -3.19 27.66 17.18
N GLN A 424 -3.66 27.67 15.93
CA GLN A 424 -4.83 28.41 15.47
C GLN A 424 -5.99 27.49 15.08
N LEU A 425 -5.69 26.27 14.63
CA LEU A 425 -6.68 25.23 14.41
C LEU A 425 -6.98 24.54 15.73
N ASN A 426 -8.24 24.19 15.96
CA ASN A 426 -8.58 23.22 16.98
C ASN A 426 -8.28 21.79 16.49
N PHE A 427 -8.41 20.81 17.39
CA PHE A 427 -8.06 19.43 17.08
C PHE A 427 -8.91 18.84 15.95
N ASP A 428 -10.23 19.09 15.92
CA ASP A 428 -11.12 18.59 14.89
C ASP A 428 -10.81 19.23 13.52
N GLU A 429 -10.49 20.53 13.51
CA GLU A 429 -10.04 21.23 12.31
C GLU A 429 -8.74 20.63 11.76
N MET A 430 -7.77 20.28 12.62
CA MET A 430 -6.55 19.60 12.20
C MET A 430 -6.82 18.23 11.57
N LEU A 431 -7.74 17.44 12.14
CA LEU A 431 -8.13 16.14 11.58
C LEU A 431 -8.85 16.29 10.24
N ASN A 432 -9.71 17.31 10.11
CA ASN A 432 -10.37 17.64 8.84
C ASN A 432 -9.34 18.06 7.78
N VAL A 433 -8.33 18.85 8.15
CA VAL A 433 -7.22 19.20 7.24
C VAL A 433 -6.43 17.95 6.85
N ALA A 434 -6.10 17.05 7.78
CA ALA A 434 -5.40 15.81 7.45
C ALA A 434 -6.19 14.95 6.45
N THR A 435 -7.51 14.86 6.67
CA THR A 435 -8.43 14.16 5.76
C THR A 435 -8.48 14.84 4.39
N LEU A 436 -8.57 16.18 4.35
CA LEU A 436 -8.51 16.96 3.11
C LEU A 436 -7.23 16.66 2.33
N CYS A 437 -6.07 16.68 3.00
CA CYS A 437 -4.77 16.40 2.38
C CYS A 437 -4.73 14.99 1.78
N LYS A 438 -5.20 13.99 2.51
CA LYS A 438 -5.26 12.59 2.07
C LYS A 438 -6.09 12.43 0.80
N GLU A 439 -7.30 12.99 0.77
CA GLU A 439 -8.20 12.84 -0.37
C GLU A 439 -7.73 13.66 -1.58
N PHE A 440 -7.14 14.83 -1.34
CA PHE A 440 -6.52 15.63 -2.39
C PHE A 440 -5.34 14.91 -3.06
N TYR A 441 -4.59 14.10 -2.30
CA TYR A 441 -3.48 13.32 -2.85
C TYR A 441 -3.99 12.31 -3.87
N ARG A 442 -5.06 11.60 -3.50
CA ARG A 442 -5.75 10.67 -4.38
C ARG A 442 -6.30 11.39 -5.60
N ILE A 443 -6.97 12.53 -5.44
CA ILE A 443 -7.52 13.31 -6.56
C ILE A 443 -6.44 13.67 -7.56
N LEU A 444 -5.31 14.22 -7.10
CA LEU A 444 -4.20 14.63 -7.97
C LEU A 444 -3.64 13.44 -8.74
N LEU A 445 -3.25 12.37 -8.04
CA LEU A 445 -2.63 11.22 -8.68
C LEU A 445 -3.60 10.50 -9.63
N LEU A 446 -4.86 10.33 -9.24
CA LEU A 446 -5.86 9.70 -10.11
C LEU A 446 -6.11 10.54 -11.37
N ASN A 447 -6.13 11.87 -11.24
CA ASN A 447 -6.25 12.77 -12.39
C ASN A 447 -5.03 12.68 -13.31
N GLU A 448 -3.82 12.68 -12.75
CA GLU A 448 -2.57 12.53 -13.50
C GLU A 448 -2.44 11.17 -14.19
N MET A 449 -3.02 10.11 -13.59
CA MET A 449 -3.16 8.79 -14.20
C MET A 449 -4.29 8.70 -15.23
N GLY A 450 -5.02 9.79 -15.50
CA GLY A 450 -6.01 9.89 -16.57
C GLY A 450 -7.46 9.67 -16.17
N ILE A 451 -7.79 9.63 -14.88
CA ILE A 451 -9.20 9.66 -14.43
C ILE A 451 -9.77 11.07 -14.65
N SER A 452 -10.92 11.15 -15.32
CA SER A 452 -11.57 12.42 -15.63
C SER A 452 -12.05 13.17 -14.37
N ASP A 453 -12.07 14.50 -14.44
CA ASP A 453 -12.64 15.37 -13.41
C ASP A 453 -14.09 14.98 -13.07
N GLU A 454 -14.86 14.53 -14.06
CA GLU A 454 -16.24 14.09 -13.89
C GLU A 454 -16.33 12.82 -13.04
N LEU A 455 -15.52 11.80 -13.35
CA LEU A 455 -15.50 10.57 -12.58
C LEU A 455 -14.96 10.80 -11.17
N LEU A 456 -13.93 11.63 -11.00
CA LEU A 456 -13.44 12.05 -9.68
C LEU A 456 -14.59 12.63 -8.84
N ARG A 457 -15.27 13.66 -9.36
CA ARG A 457 -16.39 14.29 -8.65
C ARG A 457 -17.49 13.29 -8.30
N HIS A 458 -17.84 12.42 -9.24
CA HIS A 458 -18.86 11.38 -9.02
C HIS A 458 -18.48 10.43 -7.88
N ARG A 459 -17.26 9.86 -7.89
CA ARG A 459 -16.79 8.92 -6.86
C ARG A 459 -16.70 9.61 -5.50
N PHE A 460 -16.08 10.78 -5.43
CA PHE A 460 -15.92 11.51 -4.16
C PHE A 460 -17.25 12.03 -3.58
N ALA A 461 -18.26 12.33 -4.42
CA ALA A 461 -19.60 12.69 -3.95
C ALA A 461 -20.29 11.56 -3.18
N HIS A 462 -19.90 10.30 -3.43
CA HIS A 462 -20.41 9.13 -2.73
C HIS A 462 -19.63 8.81 -1.44
N ASN A 463 -18.67 9.66 -1.05
CA ASN A 463 -18.00 9.57 0.24
C ASN A 463 -18.47 10.70 1.16
N ARG A 464 -19.25 10.35 2.20
CA ARG A 464 -19.84 11.33 3.12
C ARG A 464 -18.79 12.17 3.85
N LEU A 465 -17.70 11.54 4.28
CA LEU A 465 -16.62 12.23 4.98
C LEU A 465 -15.92 13.22 4.04
N CYS A 466 -15.59 12.80 2.82
CA CYS A 466 -14.99 13.68 1.81
C CYS A 466 -15.89 14.87 1.51
N THR A 467 -17.18 14.62 1.25
CA THR A 467 -18.15 15.67 0.93
C THR A 467 -18.27 16.68 2.06
N HIS A 468 -18.35 16.21 3.31
CA HIS A 468 -18.40 17.07 4.48
C HIS A 468 -17.13 17.93 4.62
N VAL A 469 -15.95 17.32 4.47
CA VAL A 469 -14.66 18.04 4.60
C VAL A 469 -14.49 19.07 3.49
N PHE A 470 -14.83 18.75 2.24
CA PHE A 470 -14.72 19.67 1.11
C PHE A 470 -15.70 20.84 1.22
N GLU A 471 -16.94 20.59 1.65
CA GLU A 471 -17.93 21.64 1.86
C GLU A 471 -17.53 22.55 3.03
N ASN A 472 -17.12 21.96 4.16
CA ASN A 472 -16.77 22.73 5.36
C ASN A 472 -15.51 23.57 5.19
N LEU A 473 -14.44 22.99 4.63
CA LEU A 473 -13.13 23.66 4.58
C LEU A 473 -12.98 24.56 3.35
N LEU A 474 -13.58 24.17 2.21
CA LEU A 474 -13.36 24.86 0.93
C LEU A 474 -14.65 25.40 0.30
N GLY A 475 -15.81 25.09 0.87
CA GLY A 475 -17.10 25.48 0.30
C GLY A 475 -17.38 24.81 -1.05
N ILE A 476 -16.81 23.63 -1.31
CA ILE A 476 -17.01 22.87 -2.54
C ILE A 476 -18.14 21.87 -2.30
N LYS A 477 -19.24 22.03 -3.04
CA LYS A 477 -20.37 21.10 -3.00
C LYS A 477 -20.25 20.11 -4.15
N LEU A 478 -20.01 18.85 -3.83
CA LEU A 478 -20.05 17.78 -4.81
C LEU A 478 -21.51 17.38 -5.04
N SER A 479 -21.91 17.30 -6.30
CA SER A 479 -23.21 16.75 -6.70
C SER A 479 -23.00 15.39 -7.34
N SER A 480 -23.82 14.41 -6.97
CA SER A 480 -23.83 13.12 -7.65
C SER A 480 -24.56 13.29 -8.98
N VAL A 481 -23.80 13.29 -10.08
CA VAL A 481 -24.36 13.03 -11.41
C VAL A 481 -24.79 11.57 -11.44
N ASN A 482 -25.89 11.23 -12.12
CA ASN A 482 -26.40 9.85 -12.21
C ASN A 482 -25.52 8.91 -13.07
N ASP A 483 -24.29 9.30 -13.42
CA ASP A 483 -23.38 8.50 -14.24
C ASP A 483 -22.67 7.44 -13.40
N ILE A 484 -23.33 6.30 -13.30
CA ILE A 484 -22.82 5.08 -12.68
C ILE A 484 -21.94 4.35 -13.72
N SER A 485 -20.74 3.90 -13.33
CA SER A 485 -19.87 3.07 -14.19
C SER A 485 -20.58 1.76 -14.57
N GLU A 486 -20.15 1.12 -15.67
CA GLU A 486 -20.77 -0.13 -16.14
C GLU A 486 -20.78 -1.21 -15.05
N PHE A 487 -19.63 -1.43 -14.39
CA PHE A 487 -19.55 -2.36 -13.27
C PHE A 487 -20.52 -2.04 -12.12
N ASP A 488 -20.63 -0.77 -11.72
CA ASP A 488 -21.55 -0.38 -10.64
C ASP A 488 -23.02 -0.50 -11.06
N LYS A 489 -23.33 -0.31 -12.35
CA LYS A 489 -24.67 -0.56 -12.94
C LYS A 489 -25.00 -2.05 -12.89
N ASP A 490 -24.07 -2.89 -13.33
CA ASP A 490 -24.19 -4.35 -13.33
C ASP A 490 -24.37 -4.90 -11.91
N MET A 491 -23.55 -4.43 -10.98
CA MET A 491 -23.67 -4.82 -9.57
C MET A 491 -24.98 -4.35 -8.94
N ARG A 492 -25.56 -3.22 -9.38
CA ARG A 492 -26.89 -2.78 -8.91
C ARG A 492 -27.98 -3.80 -9.27
N LEU A 493 -27.87 -4.47 -10.41
CA LEU A 493 -28.79 -5.54 -10.82
C LEU A 493 -28.53 -6.87 -10.09
N PHE A 494 -27.31 -7.06 -9.57
CA PHE A 494 -26.91 -8.20 -8.75
C PHE A 494 -27.35 -8.10 -7.27
N SER A 495 -28.04 -7.03 -6.86
CA SER A 495 -28.58 -6.94 -5.48
C SER A 495 -29.76 -7.90 -5.33
N ASP A 496 -29.69 -8.75 -4.32
CA ASP A 496 -30.87 -9.34 -3.68
C ASP A 496 -31.89 -8.23 -3.41
N PRO A 497 -33.12 -8.30 -3.96
CA PRO A 497 -34.23 -7.53 -3.43
C PRO A 497 -34.68 -8.22 -2.15
N ASN A 498 -34.03 -7.89 -1.02
CA ASN A 498 -34.60 -8.11 0.31
C ASN A 498 -34.95 -6.76 0.93
#